data_AF-A0A813DAL7-F1
#
_entry.id   AF-A0A813DAL7-F1
#
_cell.length_a   1.000
_cell.length_b   1.000
_cell.length_c   1.000
_cell.angle_alpha   90.00
_cell.angle_beta   90.00
_cell.angle_gamma   90.00
#
_symmetry.space_group_name_H-M   'P 1'
#
loop_
_entity.id
_entity.type
_entity.pdbx_description
1 polymer ?
#
loop_
_entity_poly.entity_id
_entity_poly.type
_entity_poly.pdbx_seq_one_letter_code
_entity_poly.pdbx_strand_id
1 'polypeptide(L)'
;EWFLQAPGVAQQVHTIDHLMVMIACAIHDVGHDGRSNLFHTKTMSPIAVMYNDKSVLENMHVSNSFEAMQKDPHLNWFGMLPKAFTCSEDANAPAVNLQNHMRRGLIDLVLGTDMAKHADHQRYMNTLAEEAAETDGATLGGTMHLLECLVHAADISNPCKPRPIMLQWTNRVVQEFWAQGDEEMRLGVEVSPMCDRASGTLAVPKGQL
;
A
#
# COMPACT_ATOMS: atom_id res chain seq x y z
N GLU A 1 -8.69 7.66 8.35
CA GLU A 1 -10.02 7.03 8.17
C GLU A 1 -10.97 7.72 7.18
N TRP A 2 -10.65 8.87 6.57
CA TRP A 2 -11.60 9.61 5.72
C TRP A 2 -12.29 8.75 4.64
N PHE A 3 -11.53 7.92 3.92
CA PHE A 3 -12.08 7.00 2.91
C PHE A 3 -13.03 5.94 3.49
N LEU A 4 -12.72 5.38 4.66
CA LEU A 4 -13.54 4.35 5.31
C LEU A 4 -14.87 4.90 5.83
N GLN A 5 -14.94 6.22 6.04
CA GLN A 5 -16.15 6.91 6.50
C GLN A 5 -17.06 7.35 5.35
N ALA A 6 -16.66 7.14 4.09
CA ALA A 6 -17.50 7.47 2.95
C ALA A 6 -18.79 6.61 2.99
N PRO A 7 -19.99 7.18 2.75
CA PRO A 7 -21.25 6.47 2.95
C PRO A 7 -21.36 5.11 2.24
N GLY A 8 -20.81 4.99 1.03
CA GLY A 8 -20.79 3.73 0.28
C GLY A 8 -19.80 2.70 0.82
N VAL A 9 -18.73 3.12 1.50
CA VAL A 9 -17.73 2.23 2.10
C VAL A 9 -18.13 1.82 3.52
N ALA A 10 -18.57 2.77 4.33
CA ALA A 10 -18.89 2.58 5.75
C ALA A 10 -19.98 1.51 5.99
N GLN A 11 -20.85 1.27 5.00
CA GLN A 11 -21.88 0.23 5.07
C GLN A 11 -21.35 -1.19 4.79
N GLN A 12 -20.13 -1.30 4.28
CA GLN A 12 -19.55 -2.56 3.77
C GLN A 12 -18.32 -3.04 4.55
N VAL A 13 -17.83 -2.22 5.50
CA VAL A 13 -16.64 -2.51 6.30
C VAL A 13 -17.00 -2.68 7.77
N HIS A 14 -16.29 -3.58 8.44
CA HIS A 14 -16.43 -3.85 9.86
C HIS A 14 -15.25 -3.26 10.66
N THR A 15 -15.38 -3.21 11.99
CA THR A 15 -14.33 -2.71 12.88
C THR A 15 -12.97 -3.37 12.64
N ILE A 16 -12.96 -4.67 12.29
CA ILE A 16 -11.73 -5.40 12.00
C ILE A 16 -11.05 -4.89 10.72
N ASP A 17 -11.82 -4.48 9.72
CA ASP A 17 -11.30 -3.92 8.46
C ASP A 17 -10.68 -2.54 8.70
N HIS A 18 -11.31 -1.72 9.55
CA HIS A 18 -10.72 -0.45 9.98
C HIS A 18 -9.36 -0.65 10.64
N LEU A 19 -9.27 -1.58 11.59
CA LEU A 19 -8.01 -1.91 12.24
C LEU A 19 -6.97 -2.40 11.21
N MET A 20 -7.37 -3.28 10.32
CA MET A 20 -6.51 -3.84 9.28
C MET A 20 -5.94 -2.76 8.36
N VAL A 21 -6.79 -1.87 7.84
CA VAL A 21 -6.40 -0.76 6.97
C VAL A 21 -5.48 0.22 7.68
N MET A 22 -5.81 0.59 8.91
CA MET A 22 -4.98 1.53 9.68
C MET A 22 -3.59 0.95 9.96
N ILE A 23 -3.50 -0.35 10.25
CA ILE A 23 -2.22 -1.02 10.42
C ILE A 23 -1.48 -1.13 9.09
N ALA A 24 -2.14 -1.50 7.99
CA ALA A 24 -1.55 -1.54 6.65
C ALA A 24 -0.93 -0.19 6.28
N CYS A 25 -1.67 0.91 6.42
CA CYS A 25 -1.15 2.26 6.19
C CYS A 25 0.05 2.60 7.07
N ALA A 26 0.08 2.14 8.33
CA ALA A 26 1.20 2.39 9.23
C ALA A 26 2.47 1.63 8.85
N ILE A 27 2.34 0.45 8.25
CA ILE A 27 3.47 -0.43 7.92
C ILE A 27 3.88 -0.42 6.45
N HIS A 28 3.08 0.16 5.55
CA HIS A 28 3.24 -0.07 4.11
C HIS A 28 4.62 0.27 3.54
N ASP A 29 5.36 1.20 4.14
CA ASP A 29 6.72 1.63 3.75
C ASP A 29 7.80 1.35 4.81
N VAL A 30 7.55 0.47 5.79
CA VAL A 30 8.50 0.30 6.90
C VAL A 30 9.86 -0.25 6.43
N GLY A 31 10.93 0.47 6.74
CA GLY A 31 12.29 0.10 6.35
C GLY A 31 12.64 0.45 4.89
N HIS A 32 11.83 1.26 4.20
CA HIS A 32 12.18 1.83 2.89
C HIS A 32 13.52 2.57 2.95
N ASP A 33 14.40 2.33 1.99
CA ASP A 33 15.76 2.90 1.95
C ASP A 33 15.89 4.09 0.98
N GLY A 34 14.77 4.51 0.39
CA GLY A 34 14.70 5.61 -0.57
C GLY A 34 15.02 5.19 -2.00
N ARG A 35 14.89 3.90 -2.33
CA ARG A 35 15.14 3.34 -3.67
C ARG A 35 13.95 2.56 -4.14
N SER A 36 13.64 2.66 -5.43
CA SER A 36 12.52 1.96 -6.06
C SER A 36 12.76 0.45 -6.25
N ASN A 37 11.67 -0.31 -6.44
CA ASN A 37 11.73 -1.72 -6.88
C ASN A 37 12.62 -1.89 -8.15
N LEU A 38 12.53 -0.96 -9.10
CA LEU A 38 13.35 -0.98 -10.31
C LEU A 38 14.85 -0.89 -10.00
N PHE A 39 15.24 0.01 -9.08
CA PHE A 39 16.63 0.11 -8.63
C PHE A 39 17.11 -1.21 -8.03
N HIS A 40 16.33 -1.77 -7.09
CA HIS A 40 16.68 -3.00 -6.40
C HIS A 40 16.87 -4.19 -7.35
N THR A 41 16.01 -4.34 -8.35
CA THR A 41 16.12 -5.38 -9.39
C THR A 41 17.33 -5.12 -10.28
N LYS A 42 17.53 -3.87 -10.74
CA LYS A 42 18.65 -3.51 -11.61
C LYS A 42 20.01 -3.77 -10.97
N THR A 43 20.14 -3.49 -9.68
CA THR A 43 21.40 -3.69 -8.94
C THR A 43 21.53 -5.07 -8.31
N MET A 44 20.57 -5.98 -8.55
CA MET A 44 20.50 -7.30 -7.89
C MET A 44 20.70 -7.22 -6.37
N SER A 45 20.02 -6.26 -5.73
CA SER A 45 20.13 -6.08 -4.28
C SER A 45 19.69 -7.36 -3.54
N PRO A 46 20.16 -7.59 -2.29
CA PRO A 46 19.81 -8.79 -1.54
C PRO A 46 18.30 -9.01 -1.40
N ILE A 47 17.51 -7.93 -1.24
CA ILE A 47 16.05 -8.04 -1.12
C ILE A 47 15.38 -8.35 -2.47
N ALA A 48 15.92 -7.85 -3.60
CA ALA A 48 15.41 -8.21 -4.93
C ALA A 48 15.60 -9.69 -5.23
N VAL A 49 16.78 -10.23 -4.89
CA VAL A 49 17.07 -11.67 -5.01
C VAL A 49 16.16 -12.49 -4.10
N MET A 50 15.97 -12.05 -2.85
CA MET A 50 15.11 -12.74 -1.86
C MET A 50 13.65 -12.84 -2.33
N TYR A 51 13.11 -11.76 -2.90
CA TYR A 51 11.71 -11.69 -3.35
C TYR A 51 11.52 -11.96 -4.85
N ASN A 52 12.56 -12.44 -5.53
CA ASN A 52 12.54 -12.83 -6.93
C ASN A 52 11.97 -11.73 -7.85
N ASP A 53 12.39 -10.48 -7.61
CA ASP A 53 11.98 -9.29 -8.36
C ASP A 53 10.47 -8.99 -8.36
N LYS A 54 9.69 -9.57 -7.44
CA LYS A 54 8.23 -9.36 -7.33
C LYS A 54 7.88 -8.54 -6.11
N SER A 55 7.33 -7.35 -6.31
CA SER A 55 6.88 -6.42 -5.25
C SER A 55 7.89 -6.38 -4.10
N VAL A 56 9.14 -6.06 -4.45
CA VAL A 56 10.33 -6.35 -3.63
C VAL A 56 10.24 -5.60 -2.29
N LEU A 57 9.98 -4.30 -2.37
CA LEU A 57 9.79 -3.44 -1.21
C LEU A 57 8.54 -3.81 -0.42
N GLU A 58 7.40 -4.04 -1.07
CA GLU A 58 6.14 -4.32 -0.40
C GLU A 58 6.22 -5.64 0.40
N ASN A 59 6.87 -6.67 -0.16
CA ASN A 59 7.17 -7.90 0.57
C ASN A 59 8.10 -7.64 1.77
N MET A 60 9.13 -6.80 1.59
CA MET A 60 10.04 -6.41 2.68
C MET A 60 9.29 -5.68 3.81
N HIS A 61 8.44 -4.71 3.49
CA HIS A 61 7.68 -3.93 4.47
C HIS A 61 6.80 -4.83 5.35
N VAL A 62 6.08 -5.76 4.73
CA VAL A 62 5.30 -6.78 5.46
C VAL A 62 6.19 -7.68 6.31
N SER A 63 7.27 -8.20 5.72
CA SER A 63 8.20 -9.12 6.40
C SER A 63 8.81 -8.47 7.66
N ASN A 64 9.35 -7.26 7.53
CA ASN A 64 9.94 -6.48 8.62
C ASN A 64 8.93 -6.25 9.75
N SER A 65 7.68 -5.92 9.41
CA SER A 65 6.61 -5.69 10.39
C SER A 65 6.31 -6.92 11.23
N PHE A 66 6.16 -8.08 10.57
CA PHE A 66 5.90 -9.34 11.28
C PHE A 66 7.11 -9.84 12.06
N GLU A 67 8.32 -9.62 11.55
CA GLU A 67 9.55 -9.98 12.25
C GLU A 67 9.71 -9.14 13.53
N ALA A 68 9.45 -7.83 13.47
CA ALA A 68 9.49 -6.95 14.64
C ALA A 68 8.52 -7.43 15.75
N MET A 69 7.30 -7.81 15.38
CA MET A 69 6.32 -8.37 16.32
C MET A 69 6.75 -9.71 16.92
N GLN A 70 7.50 -10.54 16.18
CA GLN A 70 7.99 -11.83 16.69
C GLN A 70 9.19 -11.66 17.63
N LYS A 71 10.03 -10.65 17.39
CA LYS A 71 11.23 -10.37 18.19
C LYS A 71 10.92 -9.79 19.57
N ASP A 72 9.85 -9.01 19.69
CA ASP A 72 9.47 -8.37 20.96
C ASP A 72 8.01 -8.69 21.34
N PRO A 73 7.78 -9.47 22.42
CA PRO A 73 6.45 -9.74 22.94
C PRO A 73 5.62 -8.48 23.26
N HIS A 74 6.24 -7.36 23.60
CA HIS A 74 5.55 -6.10 23.87
C HIS A 74 4.98 -5.44 22.61
N LEU A 75 5.51 -5.78 21.43
CA LEU A 75 5.02 -5.29 20.13
C LEU A 75 3.96 -6.22 19.52
N ASN A 76 3.76 -7.42 20.09
CA ASN A 76 2.90 -8.45 19.53
C ASN A 76 1.40 -8.24 19.84
N TRP A 77 0.83 -7.16 19.30
CA TRP A 77 -0.62 -6.94 19.33
C TRP A 77 -1.39 -8.04 18.58
N PHE A 78 -0.76 -8.69 17.59
CA PHE A 78 -1.33 -9.77 16.80
C PHE A 78 -1.73 -10.97 17.67
N GLY A 79 -0.97 -11.25 18.74
CA GLY A 79 -1.27 -12.29 19.72
C GLY A 79 -2.56 -12.05 20.51
N MET A 80 -3.06 -10.81 20.57
CA MET A 80 -4.30 -10.45 21.26
C MET A 80 -5.56 -10.83 20.46
N LEU A 81 -5.42 -11.10 19.16
CA LEU A 81 -6.55 -11.46 18.30
C LEU A 81 -7.01 -12.91 18.57
N PRO A 82 -8.33 -13.16 18.63
CA PRO A 82 -8.87 -14.49 18.86
C PRO A 82 -8.59 -15.43 17.68
N LYS A 83 -8.27 -16.68 18.00
CA LYS A 83 -8.08 -17.75 17.00
C LYS A 83 -9.38 -18.41 16.54
N ALA A 84 -10.49 -18.13 17.22
CA ALA A 84 -11.84 -18.55 16.87
C ALA A 84 -12.80 -17.40 17.18
N PHE A 85 -13.40 -16.84 16.14
CA PHE A 85 -14.36 -15.74 16.21
C PHE A 85 -15.55 -16.04 15.28
N THR A 86 -16.77 -15.82 15.76
CA THR A 86 -17.98 -16.03 14.96
C THR A 86 -18.70 -14.70 14.79
N CYS A 87 -18.85 -14.26 13.54
CA CYS A 87 -19.45 -12.96 13.19
C CYS A 87 -20.99 -12.99 13.18
N SER A 88 -21.59 -14.18 13.32
CA SER A 88 -23.02 -14.42 13.20
C SER A 88 -23.60 -14.89 14.54
N GLU A 89 -24.83 -14.46 14.83
CA GLU A 89 -25.64 -15.07 15.90
C GLU A 89 -26.02 -16.52 15.57
N ASP A 90 -25.82 -16.97 14.33
CA ASP A 90 -25.94 -18.37 13.94
C ASP A 90 -24.84 -19.20 14.61
N ALA A 91 -25.26 -19.99 15.60
CA ALA A 91 -24.41 -20.90 16.35
C ALA A 91 -23.70 -21.97 15.48
N ASN A 92 -24.16 -22.20 14.24
CA ASN A 92 -23.55 -23.15 13.31
C ASN A 92 -22.56 -22.49 12.34
N ALA A 93 -22.39 -21.17 12.36
CA ALA A 93 -21.46 -20.51 11.47
C ALA A 93 -20.01 -20.88 11.83
N PRO A 94 -19.16 -21.21 10.84
CA PRO A 94 -17.79 -21.62 11.12
C PRO A 94 -16.99 -20.48 11.75
N ALA A 95 -16.28 -20.79 12.83
CA ALA A 95 -15.40 -19.83 13.47
C ALA A 95 -14.25 -19.45 12.54
N VAL A 96 -13.96 -18.15 12.46
CA VAL A 96 -12.85 -17.58 11.72
C VAL A 96 -11.67 -17.35 12.66
N ASN A 97 -10.47 -17.70 12.21
CA ASN A 97 -9.24 -17.33 12.91
C ASN A 97 -8.86 -15.89 12.52
N LEU A 98 -9.05 -14.93 13.43
CA LEU A 98 -8.78 -13.53 13.14
C LEU A 98 -7.30 -13.24 12.94
N GLN A 99 -6.39 -14.02 13.53
CA GLN A 99 -4.96 -13.88 13.25
C GLN A 99 -4.67 -14.20 11.77
N ASN A 100 -5.17 -15.34 11.27
CA ASN A 100 -4.97 -15.71 9.87
C ASN A 100 -5.63 -14.71 8.91
N HIS A 101 -6.84 -14.26 9.24
CA HIS A 101 -7.55 -13.25 8.45
C HIS A 101 -6.79 -11.92 8.39
N MET A 102 -6.37 -11.39 9.55
CA MET A 102 -5.58 -10.15 9.64
C MET A 102 -4.25 -10.27 8.93
N ARG A 103 -3.54 -11.39 9.08
CA ARG A 103 -2.25 -11.59 8.40
C ARG A 103 -2.42 -11.58 6.89
N ARG A 104 -3.42 -12.31 6.37
CA ARG A 104 -3.68 -12.36 4.93
C ARG A 104 -4.06 -10.99 4.39
N GLY A 105 -4.98 -10.30 5.05
CA GLY A 105 -5.40 -8.98 4.61
C GLY A 105 -4.29 -7.93 4.68
N LEU A 106 -3.45 -7.93 5.71
CA LEU A 106 -2.28 -7.04 5.76
C LEU A 106 -1.28 -7.31 4.62
N ILE A 107 -1.06 -8.58 4.26
CA ILE A 107 -0.25 -8.95 3.09
C ILE A 107 -0.89 -8.40 1.82
N ASP A 108 -2.18 -8.67 1.60
CA ASP A 108 -2.90 -8.25 0.40
C ASP A 108 -2.92 -6.71 0.25
N LEU A 109 -3.22 -5.98 1.34
CA LEU A 109 -3.27 -4.52 1.37
C LEU A 109 -1.92 -3.86 1.10
N VAL A 110 -0.84 -4.30 1.75
CA VAL A 110 0.49 -3.70 1.54
C VAL A 110 1.05 -4.09 0.18
N LEU A 111 0.87 -5.33 -0.28
CA LEU A 111 1.23 -5.67 -1.65
C LEU A 111 0.39 -4.87 -2.66
N GLY A 112 -0.81 -4.43 -2.30
CA GLY A 112 -1.68 -3.57 -3.10
C GLY A 112 -1.13 -2.16 -3.36
N THR A 113 -0.14 -1.69 -2.59
CA THR A 113 0.46 -0.36 -2.80
C THR A 113 1.54 -0.36 -3.89
N ASP A 114 1.94 -1.53 -4.39
CA ASP A 114 2.88 -1.63 -5.51
C ASP A 114 2.31 -0.89 -6.75
N MET A 115 3.00 0.13 -7.22
CA MET A 115 2.60 0.94 -8.38
C MET A 115 2.43 0.11 -9.66
N ALA A 116 3.02 -1.10 -9.75
CA ALA A 116 2.75 -2.02 -10.85
C ALA A 116 1.29 -2.48 -10.92
N LYS A 117 0.56 -2.47 -9.78
CA LYS A 117 -0.87 -2.82 -9.69
C LYS A 117 -1.81 -1.65 -9.96
N HIS A 118 -1.30 -0.43 -10.08
CA HIS A 118 -2.11 0.78 -10.20
C HIS A 118 -3.15 0.70 -11.35
N ALA A 119 -2.76 0.16 -12.51
CA ALA A 119 -3.66 0.01 -13.65
C ALA A 119 -4.81 -0.97 -13.38
N ASP A 120 -4.57 -2.02 -12.62
CA ASP A 120 -5.60 -3.00 -12.25
C ASP A 120 -6.57 -2.40 -11.24
N HIS A 121 -6.06 -1.65 -10.25
CA HIS A 121 -6.89 -0.87 -9.32
C HIS A 121 -7.78 0.15 -10.04
N GLN A 122 -7.25 0.88 -11.03
CA GLN A 122 -8.06 1.80 -11.83
C GLN A 122 -9.19 1.09 -12.58
N ARG A 123 -8.91 -0.06 -13.21
CA ARG A 123 -9.92 -0.85 -13.91
C ARG A 123 -11.02 -1.31 -12.96
N TYR A 124 -10.64 -1.85 -11.81
CA TYR A 124 -11.59 -2.27 -10.78
C TYR A 124 -12.49 -1.12 -10.31
N MET A 125 -11.91 0.04 -10.01
CA MET A 125 -12.68 1.22 -9.58
C MET A 125 -13.62 1.75 -10.67
N ASN A 126 -13.23 1.67 -11.95
CA ASN A 126 -14.12 2.05 -13.06
C ASN A 126 -15.31 1.10 -13.19
N THR A 127 -15.08 -0.21 -13.14
CA THR A 127 -16.15 -1.21 -13.16
C THR A 127 -17.10 -1.02 -11.98
N LEU A 128 -16.57 -0.81 -10.78
CA LEU A 128 -17.38 -0.50 -9.59
C LEU A 128 -18.24 0.74 -9.77
N ALA A 129 -17.71 1.80 -10.40
CA ALA A 129 -18.45 3.03 -10.62
C ALA A 129 -19.61 2.84 -11.63
N GLU A 130 -19.40 2.01 -12.66
CA GLU A 130 -20.44 1.62 -13.62
C GLU A 130 -21.54 0.81 -12.93
N GLU A 131 -21.18 -0.21 -12.14
CA GLU A 131 -22.15 -1.05 -11.39
C GLU A 131 -22.93 -0.25 -10.34
N ALA A 132 -22.28 0.67 -9.64
CA ALA A 132 -22.93 1.53 -8.64
C ALA A 132 -23.97 2.47 -9.27
N ALA A 133 -23.74 2.91 -10.52
CA ALA A 133 -24.69 3.75 -11.25
C ALA A 133 -25.95 2.97 -11.67
N GLU A 134 -25.84 1.65 -11.88
CA GLU A 134 -26.94 0.79 -12.30
C GLU A 134 -27.79 0.25 -11.13
N THR A 135 -27.20 0.12 -9.95
CA THR A 135 -27.79 -0.65 -8.82
C THR A 135 -28.34 0.20 -7.67
N ASP A 136 -28.50 1.51 -7.83
CA ASP A 136 -28.92 2.46 -6.77
C ASP A 136 -28.10 2.28 -5.47
N GLY A 137 -26.80 2.02 -5.62
CA GLY A 137 -25.88 1.86 -4.49
C GLY A 137 -25.91 0.51 -3.78
N ALA A 138 -26.40 -0.57 -4.44
CA ALA A 138 -26.32 -1.91 -3.85
C ALA A 138 -24.85 -2.37 -3.68
N THR A 139 -24.64 -3.16 -2.62
CA THR A 139 -23.36 -3.73 -2.14
C THR A 139 -22.38 -4.06 -3.27
N LEU A 140 -21.23 -3.40 -3.22
CA LEU A 140 -20.18 -3.53 -4.21
C LEU A 140 -19.36 -4.79 -3.91
N GLY A 141 -19.18 -5.65 -4.90
CA GLY A 141 -18.44 -6.90 -4.74
C GLY A 141 -16.96 -6.67 -4.39
N GLY A 142 -16.43 -7.46 -3.45
CA GLY A 142 -14.99 -7.58 -3.22
C GLY A 142 -14.39 -6.58 -2.23
N THR A 143 -14.89 -6.54 -0.98
CA THR A 143 -14.42 -5.63 0.09
C THR A 143 -12.90 -5.53 0.16
N MET A 144 -12.15 -6.63 0.03
CA MET A 144 -10.68 -6.59 0.11
C MET A 144 -10.03 -5.77 -1.02
N HIS A 145 -10.45 -5.96 -2.28
CA HIS A 145 -9.88 -5.20 -3.40
C HIS A 145 -10.26 -3.73 -3.31
N LEU A 146 -11.48 -3.41 -2.84
CA LEU A 146 -11.86 -2.05 -2.51
C LEU A 146 -10.91 -1.45 -1.45
N LEU A 147 -10.63 -2.17 -0.37
CA LEU A 147 -9.70 -1.71 0.67
C LEU A 147 -8.28 -1.52 0.12
N GLU A 148 -7.79 -2.39 -0.76
CA GLU A 148 -6.51 -2.22 -1.48
C GLU A 148 -6.50 -0.89 -2.25
N CYS A 149 -7.55 -0.63 -3.04
CA CYS A 149 -7.69 0.63 -3.77
C CYS A 149 -7.74 1.86 -2.85
N LEU A 150 -8.38 1.77 -1.68
CA LEU A 150 -8.45 2.87 -0.71
C LEU A 150 -7.10 3.15 -0.06
N VAL A 151 -6.32 2.11 0.29
CA VAL A 151 -4.96 2.27 0.81
C VAL A 151 -4.07 2.87 -0.28
N HIS A 152 -4.13 2.35 -1.51
CA HIS A 152 -3.40 2.89 -2.66
C HIS A 152 -3.74 4.36 -2.93
N ALA A 153 -5.02 4.71 -2.90
CA ALA A 153 -5.48 6.09 -3.08
C ALA A 153 -5.00 7.03 -1.96
N ALA A 154 -4.90 6.53 -0.73
CA ALA A 154 -4.35 7.29 0.39
C ALA A 154 -2.85 7.56 0.21
N ASP A 155 -2.10 6.56 -0.27
CA ASP A 155 -0.67 6.67 -0.54
C ASP A 155 -0.37 7.73 -1.63
N ILE A 156 -1.08 7.67 -2.76
CA ILE A 156 -0.90 8.64 -3.85
C ILE A 156 -1.68 9.97 -3.66
N SER A 157 -2.15 10.28 -2.44
CA SER A 157 -3.06 11.41 -2.19
C SER A 157 -2.41 12.80 -2.16
N ASN A 158 -1.09 12.90 -2.30
CA ASN A 158 -0.34 14.15 -2.15
C ASN A 158 -0.80 15.30 -3.07
N PRO A 159 -1.09 15.07 -4.37
CA PRO A 159 -1.62 16.10 -5.27
C PRO A 159 -3.00 16.63 -4.88
N CYS A 160 -3.77 15.85 -4.13
CA CYS A 160 -5.11 16.23 -3.68
C CYS A 160 -5.09 17.10 -2.41
N LYS A 161 -3.92 17.35 -1.82
CA LYS A 161 -3.77 18.18 -0.61
C LYS A 161 -3.71 19.67 -0.98
N PRO A 162 -4.00 20.58 -0.04
CA PRO A 162 -3.79 22.01 -0.26
C PRO A 162 -2.38 22.31 -0.78
N ARG A 163 -2.27 23.23 -1.74
CA ARG A 163 -1.02 23.52 -2.46
C ARG A 163 0.24 23.64 -1.58
N PRO A 164 0.23 24.31 -0.40
CA PRO A 164 1.43 24.38 0.44
C PRO A 164 1.90 23.04 1.00
N ILE A 165 0.98 22.08 1.19
CA ILE A 165 1.28 20.72 1.65
C ILE A 165 1.73 19.87 0.46
N MET A 166 1.00 19.93 -0.65
CA MET A 166 1.36 19.24 -1.89
C MET A 166 2.81 19.54 -2.30
N LEU A 167 3.19 20.82 -2.38
CA LEU A 167 4.54 21.23 -2.77
C LEU A 167 5.65 20.71 -1.84
N GLN A 168 5.37 20.52 -0.55
CA GLN A 168 6.34 19.92 0.37
C GLN A 168 6.57 18.44 0.04
N TRP A 169 5.51 17.70 -0.26
CA TRP A 169 5.61 16.29 -0.66
C TRP A 169 6.26 16.14 -2.03
N THR A 170 5.88 16.97 -3.01
CA THR A 170 6.54 17.03 -4.32
C THR A 170 8.04 17.26 -4.18
N ASN A 171 8.47 18.21 -3.33
CA ASN A 171 9.89 18.45 -3.11
C ASN A 171 10.58 17.23 -2.47
N ARG A 172 9.97 16.58 -1.48
CA ARG A 172 10.55 15.40 -0.82
C ARG A 172 10.77 14.24 -1.80
N VAL A 173 9.74 13.88 -2.58
CA VAL A 173 9.85 12.76 -3.53
C VAL A 173 10.85 13.05 -4.65
N VAL A 174 10.93 14.29 -5.13
CA VAL A 174 11.91 14.69 -6.14
C VAL A 174 13.35 14.60 -5.59
N GLN A 175 13.58 15.01 -4.34
CA GLN A 175 14.91 14.86 -3.72
C GLN A 175 15.30 13.39 -3.57
N GLU A 176 14.35 12.51 -3.27
CA GLU A 176 14.59 11.06 -3.17
C GLU A 176 14.94 10.46 -4.54
N PHE A 177 14.20 10.81 -5.60
CA PHE A 177 14.50 10.38 -6.96
C PHE A 177 15.88 10.84 -7.41
N TRP A 178 16.25 12.08 -7.11
CA TRP A 178 17.58 12.58 -7.43
C TRP A 178 18.69 11.90 -6.63
N ALA A 179 18.45 11.57 -5.36
CA ALA A 179 19.39 10.78 -4.57
C ALA A 179 19.55 9.36 -5.15
N GLN A 180 18.50 8.76 -5.69
CA GLN A 180 18.59 7.48 -6.42
C GLN A 180 19.42 7.64 -7.69
N GLY A 181 19.16 8.67 -8.50
CA GLY A 181 19.90 8.92 -9.74
C GLY A 181 21.40 9.14 -9.52
N ASP A 182 21.77 9.87 -8.47
CA ASP A 182 23.17 10.07 -8.10
C ASP A 182 23.87 8.74 -7.74
N GLU A 183 23.15 7.84 -7.05
CA GLU A 183 23.64 6.51 -6.71
C GLU A 183 23.76 5.62 -7.95
N GLU A 184 22.77 5.66 -8.84
CA GLU A 184 22.79 4.94 -10.13
C GLU A 184 24.02 5.35 -10.97
N MET A 185 24.29 6.66 -11.06
CA MET A 185 25.50 7.17 -11.72
C MET A 185 26.79 6.66 -11.07
N ARG A 186 26.85 6.64 -9.73
CA ARG A 186 28.02 6.14 -8.98
C ARG A 186 28.27 4.65 -9.22
N LEU A 187 27.20 3.86 -9.32
CA LEU A 187 27.26 2.43 -9.60
C LEU A 187 27.51 2.11 -11.09
N GLY A 188 27.54 3.13 -11.96
CA GLY A 188 27.73 2.96 -13.39
C GLY A 188 26.56 2.30 -14.10
N VAL A 189 25.36 2.36 -13.51
CA VAL A 189 24.12 1.90 -14.14
C VAL A 189 23.37 3.08 -14.77
N GLU A 190 22.54 2.82 -15.78
CA GLU A 190 21.74 3.87 -16.41
C GLU A 190 20.82 4.55 -15.37
N VAL A 191 20.70 5.88 -15.44
CA VAL A 191 19.84 6.64 -14.53
C VAL A 191 18.38 6.41 -14.88
N SER A 192 17.57 6.08 -13.86
CA SER A 192 16.15 5.82 -14.01
C SER A 192 15.39 7.07 -14.48
N PRO A 193 14.25 6.90 -15.18
CA PRO A 193 13.39 8.03 -15.55
C PRO A 193 13.07 8.91 -14.34
N MET A 194 13.09 10.24 -14.53
CA MET A 194 12.81 11.25 -13.48
C MET A 194 13.86 11.35 -12.36
N CYS A 195 14.91 10.50 -12.35
CA CYS A 195 15.94 10.50 -11.32
C CYS A 195 17.15 11.40 -11.66
N ASP A 196 17.25 11.89 -12.90
CA ASP A 196 18.31 12.83 -13.28
C ASP A 196 17.97 14.28 -12.89
N ARG A 197 18.67 14.81 -11.87
CA ARG A 197 18.53 16.21 -11.43
C ARG A 197 19.02 17.23 -12.46
N ALA A 198 19.89 16.86 -13.39
CA ALA A 198 20.38 17.75 -14.44
C ALA A 198 19.30 18.05 -15.50
N SER A 199 18.33 17.15 -15.64
CA SER A 199 17.16 17.33 -16.52
C SER A 199 16.15 18.38 -16.03
N GLY A 200 16.33 18.94 -14.82
CA GLY A 200 15.55 20.08 -14.31
C GLY A 200 14.06 19.78 -14.13
N THR A 201 13.18 20.71 -14.53
CA THR A 201 11.72 20.56 -14.36
C THR A 201 11.11 19.39 -15.14
N LEU A 202 11.80 18.87 -16.17
CA LEU A 202 11.38 17.66 -16.89
C LEU A 202 11.46 16.39 -16.02
N ALA A 203 12.21 16.43 -14.92
CA ALA A 203 12.32 15.35 -13.95
C ALA A 203 11.19 15.34 -12.90
N VAL A 204 10.34 16.38 -12.84
CA VAL A 204 9.20 16.39 -11.91
C VAL A 204 8.04 15.60 -12.52
N PRO A 205 7.57 14.51 -11.89
CA PRO A 205 6.46 13.73 -12.41
C PRO A 205 5.20 14.60 -12.52
N LYS A 206 4.49 14.54 -13.65
CA LYS A 206 3.23 15.30 -13.83
C LYS A 206 2.19 14.99 -12.76
N GLY A 207 2.18 13.74 -12.26
CA GLY A 207 1.31 13.32 -11.17
C GLY A 207 1.70 13.88 -9.80
N GLN A 208 2.73 14.71 -9.70
CA GLN A 208 3.16 15.41 -8.47
C GLN A 208 2.93 16.93 -8.54
N LEU A 209 2.23 17.41 -9.58
CA LEU A 209 1.91 18.82 -9.84
C LEU A 209 0.40 19.04 -9.90
#